data_AF-A0A7S1FET8-F1
#
_entry.id   AF-A0A7S1FET8-F1
#
_cell.length_a   1.000
_cell.length_b   1.000
_cell.length_c   1.000
_cell.angle_alpha   90.00
_cell.angle_beta   90.00
_cell.angle_gamma   90.00
#
_symmetry.space_group_name_H-M   'P 1'
#
loop_
_entity.id
_entity.type
_entity.pdbx_description
1 polymer ?
#
loop_
_entity_poly.entity_id
_entity_poly.type
_entity_poly.pdbx_seq_one_letter_code
_entity_poly.pdbx_strand_id
1 'polypeptide(L)'
;GIAGILFTLLQFPAELARIPDASQHIRDTADALLGQRFPSGNLPSSEGSSRDELVHWCHGPVGLVPLLLLMADVFGEARYRAIAIELGELVWTRGLLSTKGPGLCHGIPGNGYVFLALQGASSQEETLWLRRARHFAVVTVQKMRHLTRNADGPASLFEGAAGALSFWQDSLAAETDIQQAARFPGYEF
;
A
#
# COMPACT_ATOMS: atom_id res chain seq x y z
N GLY A 1 2.74 10.30 6.43
CA GLY A 1 4.08 10.91 6.57
C GLY A 1 4.61 11.32 5.21
N ILE A 2 5.93 11.36 5.02
CA ILE A 2 6.58 11.84 3.79
C ILE A 2 6.04 11.11 2.54
N ALA A 3 5.84 9.78 2.60
CA ALA A 3 5.29 9.01 1.47
C ALA A 3 3.95 9.58 0.96
N GLY A 4 3.01 9.89 1.85
CA GLY A 4 1.73 10.49 1.47
C GLY A 4 1.87 11.92 0.93
N ILE A 5 2.80 12.71 1.46
CA ILE A 5 3.08 14.07 0.97
C ILE A 5 3.59 14.00 -0.47
N LEU A 6 4.59 13.16 -0.75
CA LEU A 6 5.14 12.98 -2.08
C LEU A 6 4.08 12.44 -3.05
N PHE A 7 3.25 11.49 -2.61
CA PHE A 7 2.16 10.96 -3.41
C PHE A 7 1.18 12.07 -3.82
N THR A 8 0.75 12.89 -2.86
CA THR A 8 -0.16 14.01 -3.13
C THR A 8 0.48 15.04 -4.06
N LEU A 9 1.75 15.42 -3.86
CA LEU A 9 2.43 16.38 -4.72
C LEU A 9 2.46 15.93 -6.19
N LEU A 10 2.73 14.64 -6.43
CA LEU A 10 2.77 14.07 -7.78
C LEU A 10 1.43 14.05 -8.50
N GLN A 11 0.30 14.25 -7.79
CA GLN A 11 -1.02 14.41 -8.42
C GLN A 11 -1.21 15.77 -9.12
N PHE A 12 -0.30 16.73 -8.92
CA PHE A 12 -0.39 18.09 -9.48
C PHE A 12 0.79 18.42 -10.41
N PRO A 13 0.97 17.69 -11.53
CA PRO A 13 2.13 17.85 -12.40
C PRO A 13 2.25 19.26 -13.00
N ALA A 14 1.12 19.91 -13.28
CA ALA A 14 1.10 21.29 -13.80
C ALA A 14 1.66 22.30 -12.79
N GLU A 15 1.39 22.13 -11.50
CA GLU A 15 1.90 23.01 -10.45
C GLU A 15 3.37 22.71 -10.14
N LEU A 16 3.75 21.43 -10.10
CA LEU A 16 5.15 21.02 -9.94
C LEU A 16 6.04 21.56 -11.06
N ALA A 17 5.57 21.59 -12.30
CA ALA A 17 6.32 22.12 -13.43
C ALA A 17 6.64 23.63 -13.31
N ARG A 18 5.93 24.37 -12.45
CA ARG A 18 6.16 25.80 -12.21
C ARG A 18 7.24 26.06 -11.15
N ILE A 19 7.62 25.04 -10.39
CA ILE A 19 8.58 25.15 -9.30
C ILE A 19 9.89 24.52 -9.79
N PRO A 20 10.97 25.32 -9.95
CA PRO A 20 12.28 24.79 -10.31
C PRO A 20 12.70 23.65 -9.38
N ASP A 21 13.27 22.60 -9.96
CA ASP A 21 13.83 21.44 -9.25
C ASP A 21 12.85 20.62 -8.39
N ALA A 22 11.53 20.91 -8.41
CA ALA A 22 10.55 20.19 -7.58
C ALA A 22 10.55 18.68 -7.84
N SER A 23 10.61 18.27 -9.10
CA SER A 23 10.71 16.84 -9.47
C SER A 23 11.99 16.20 -8.93
N GLN A 24 13.09 16.93 -8.87
CA GLN A 24 14.34 16.42 -8.33
C GLN A 24 14.26 16.27 -6.81
N HIS A 25 13.74 17.27 -6.10
CA HIS A 25 13.53 17.17 -4.65
C HIS A 25 12.59 16.02 -4.26
N ILE A 26 11.54 15.76 -5.06
CA ILE A 26 10.65 14.60 -4.84
C ILE A 26 11.43 13.29 -4.96
N ARG A 27 12.24 13.13 -6.01
CA ARG A 27 13.09 11.94 -6.20
C ARG A 27 14.08 11.78 -5.06
N ASP A 28 14.84 12.83 -4.74
CA ASP A 28 15.86 12.78 -3.70
C ASP A 28 15.25 12.44 -2.33
N THR A 29 14.06 12.99 -2.03
CA THR A 29 13.35 12.69 -0.78
C THR A 29 12.85 11.24 -0.74
N ALA A 30 12.30 10.73 -1.84
CA ALA A 30 11.87 9.34 -1.93
C ALA A 30 13.07 8.37 -1.83
N ASP A 31 14.18 8.70 -2.49
CA ASP A 31 15.41 7.90 -2.46
C ASP A 31 16.05 7.91 -1.06
N ALA A 32 16.01 9.04 -0.36
CA ALA A 32 16.42 9.12 1.03
C ALA A 32 15.54 8.26 1.95
N LEU A 33 14.22 8.20 1.72
CA LEU A 33 13.33 7.27 2.44
C LEU A 33 13.68 5.81 2.16
N LEU A 34 13.90 5.46 0.89
CA LEU A 34 14.25 4.11 0.47
C LEU A 34 15.61 3.65 1.00
N GLY A 35 16.54 4.60 1.21
CA GLY A 35 17.83 4.37 1.84
C GLY A 35 17.75 4.08 3.35
N GLN A 36 16.61 4.37 4.00
CA GLN A 36 16.39 4.08 5.42
C GLN A 36 15.77 2.70 5.68
N ARG A 37 15.61 1.86 4.65
CA ARG A 37 15.06 0.52 4.81
C ARG A 37 15.90 -0.31 5.79
N PHE A 38 15.22 -1.07 6.64
CA PHE A 38 15.83 -2.08 7.49
C PHE A 38 16.44 -3.22 6.64
N PRO A 39 17.31 -4.07 7.21
CA PRO A 39 17.80 -5.27 6.52
C PRO A 39 16.69 -6.21 6.03
N SER A 40 15.50 -6.17 6.65
CA SER A 40 14.33 -6.93 6.20
C SER A 40 13.66 -6.38 4.93
N GLY A 41 14.05 -5.18 4.49
CA GLY A 41 13.40 -4.41 3.43
C GLY A 41 12.26 -3.50 3.91
N ASN A 42 11.85 -3.59 5.18
CA ASN A 42 10.78 -2.74 5.74
C ASN A 42 11.27 -1.30 5.99
N LEU A 43 10.35 -0.36 6.25
CA LEU A 43 10.67 1.02 6.57
C LEU A 43 10.42 1.38 8.04
N PRO A 44 11.22 2.27 8.63
CA PRO A 44 10.98 2.81 9.95
C PRO A 44 9.69 3.63 9.99
N SER A 45 9.01 3.61 11.13
CA SER A 45 7.79 4.40 11.37
C SER A 45 8.06 5.91 11.42
N SER A 46 9.27 6.28 11.79
CA SER A 46 9.76 7.65 11.99
C SER A 46 11.27 7.66 11.90
N GLU A 47 11.86 8.82 11.66
CA GLU A 47 13.32 8.98 11.66
C GLU A 47 13.94 8.46 12.96
N GLY A 48 15.05 7.74 12.85
CA GLY A 48 15.76 7.14 13.98
C GLY A 48 15.08 5.94 14.65
N SER A 49 13.88 5.53 14.21
CA SER A 49 13.22 4.34 14.77
C SER A 49 13.98 3.06 14.40
N SER A 50 14.31 2.25 15.40
CA SER A 50 14.94 0.93 15.21
C SER A 50 13.96 -0.24 15.26
N ARG A 51 12.65 0.03 15.32
CA ARG A 51 11.60 -1.00 15.46
C ARG A 51 11.08 -1.44 14.10
N ASP A 52 11.57 -2.58 13.64
CA ASP A 52 11.14 -3.23 12.41
C ASP A 52 9.93 -4.14 12.64
N GLU A 53 8.76 -3.55 12.93
CA GLU A 53 7.55 -4.29 13.28
C GLU A 53 6.31 -3.93 12.45
N LEU A 54 6.19 -2.67 12.01
CA LEU A 54 4.97 -2.17 11.40
C LEU A 54 4.95 -2.47 9.90
N VAL A 55 3.91 -3.19 9.46
CA VAL A 55 3.59 -3.44 8.05
C VAL A 55 2.16 -2.98 7.84
N HIS A 56 1.97 -1.66 7.81
CA HIS A 56 0.67 -1.00 7.78
C HIS A 56 0.65 0.10 6.71
N TRP A 57 -0.54 0.49 6.25
CA TRP A 57 -0.70 1.65 5.37
C TRP A 57 -0.20 2.93 6.05
N CYS A 58 -0.54 3.15 7.32
CA CYS A 58 -0.12 4.35 8.05
C CYS A 58 1.39 4.40 8.36
N HIS A 59 2.03 3.24 8.55
CA HIS A 59 3.45 3.12 8.87
C HIS A 59 4.03 1.81 8.31
N GLY A 60 5.09 1.94 7.51
CA GLY A 60 5.76 0.81 6.87
C GLY A 60 5.62 0.85 5.34
N PRO A 61 5.65 -0.30 4.66
CA PRO A 61 5.87 -0.35 3.22
C PRO A 61 4.56 -0.23 2.42
N VAL A 62 3.42 -0.52 3.05
CA VAL A 62 2.11 -0.59 2.39
C VAL A 62 1.71 0.78 1.82
N GLY A 63 1.87 1.86 2.60
CA GLY A 63 1.58 3.22 2.12
C GLY A 63 2.59 3.76 1.10
N LEU A 64 3.74 3.09 0.95
CA LEU A 64 4.80 3.48 0.03
C LEU A 64 4.62 2.86 -1.37
N VAL A 65 4.00 1.68 -1.48
CA VAL A 65 3.80 1.00 -2.77
C VAL A 65 3.07 1.88 -3.80
N PRO A 66 1.92 2.52 -3.49
CA PRO A 66 1.26 3.40 -4.46
C PRO A 66 2.14 4.58 -4.92
N LEU A 67 2.96 5.14 -4.02
CA LEU A 67 3.91 6.19 -4.38
C LEU A 67 4.94 5.69 -5.38
N LEU A 68 5.54 4.51 -5.14
CA LEU A 68 6.57 3.97 -6.02
C LEU A 68 6.02 3.64 -7.41
N LEU A 69 4.80 3.13 -7.48
CA LEU A 69 4.13 2.90 -8.77
C LEU A 69 3.89 4.21 -9.51
N LEU A 70 3.35 5.22 -8.83
CA LEU A 70 3.16 6.55 -9.41
C LEU A 70 4.48 7.19 -9.87
N MET A 71 5.54 7.08 -9.07
CA MET A 71 6.87 7.57 -9.44
C MET A 71 7.44 6.85 -10.65
N ALA A 72 7.24 5.53 -10.77
CA ALA A 72 7.66 4.76 -11.94
C ALA A 72 7.00 5.30 -13.22
N ASP A 73 5.71 5.65 -13.14
CA ASP A 73 4.96 6.18 -14.27
C ASP A 73 5.33 7.64 -14.59
N VAL A 74 5.41 8.51 -13.57
CA VAL A 74 5.71 9.95 -13.75
C VAL A 74 7.15 10.18 -14.22
N PHE A 75 8.11 9.42 -13.69
CA PHE A 75 9.52 9.60 -14.02
C PHE A 75 10.04 8.64 -15.10
N GLY A 76 9.26 7.62 -15.48
CA GLY A 76 9.71 6.59 -16.42
C GLY A 76 10.84 5.71 -15.88
N GLU A 77 11.03 5.67 -14.56
CA GLU A 77 12.14 4.99 -13.91
C GLU A 77 11.70 3.61 -13.40
N ALA A 78 12.05 2.55 -14.15
CA ALA A 78 11.65 1.17 -13.85
C ALA A 78 12.08 0.67 -12.44
N ARG A 79 13.10 1.28 -11.85
CA ARG A 79 13.59 0.93 -10.49
C ARG A 79 12.51 1.10 -9.42
N TYR A 80 11.64 2.10 -9.51
CA TYR A 80 10.61 2.29 -8.49
C TYR A 80 9.57 1.17 -8.52
N ARG A 81 9.21 0.71 -9.73
CA ARG A 81 8.33 -0.46 -9.91
C ARG A 81 8.98 -1.73 -9.34
N ALA A 82 10.28 -1.94 -9.58
CA ALA A 82 11.00 -3.09 -9.02
C ALA A 82 10.97 -3.08 -7.48
N ILE A 83 11.21 -1.91 -6.86
CA ILE A 83 11.13 -1.77 -5.41
C ILE A 83 9.69 -1.97 -4.91
N ALA A 84 8.67 -1.50 -5.62
CA ALA A 84 7.27 -1.74 -5.27
C ALA A 84 6.95 -3.25 -5.21
N ILE A 85 7.49 -4.03 -6.15
CA ILE A 85 7.37 -5.49 -6.18
C ILE A 85 8.07 -6.12 -4.96
N GLU A 86 9.30 -5.70 -4.63
CA GLU A 86 10.01 -6.15 -3.42
C GLU A 86 9.19 -5.91 -2.15
N LEU A 87 8.57 -4.73 -2.03
CA LEU A 87 7.71 -4.40 -0.91
C LEU A 87 6.42 -5.22 -0.91
N GLY A 88 5.90 -5.57 -2.10
CA GLY A 88 4.81 -6.53 -2.26
C GLY A 88 5.13 -7.90 -1.66
N GLU A 89 6.32 -8.44 -1.93
CA GLU A 89 6.79 -9.70 -1.33
C GLU A 89 6.93 -9.59 0.20
N LEU A 90 7.40 -8.44 0.70
CA LEU A 90 7.46 -8.19 2.13
C LEU A 90 6.06 -8.18 2.76
N VAL A 91 5.09 -7.51 2.13
CA VAL A 91 3.69 -7.49 2.58
C VAL A 91 3.08 -8.89 2.51
N TRP A 92 3.42 -9.70 1.50
CA TRP A 92 2.98 -11.09 1.42
C TRP A 92 3.47 -11.91 2.61
N THR A 93 4.74 -11.76 3.00
CA THR A 93 5.34 -12.54 4.10
C THR A 93 4.97 -12.04 5.49
N ARG A 94 4.70 -10.74 5.66
CA ARG A 94 4.53 -10.10 6.99
C ARG A 94 3.19 -9.40 7.21
N GLY A 95 2.34 -9.30 6.18
CA GLY A 95 1.13 -8.46 6.18
C GLY A 95 -0.13 -9.10 6.77
N LEU A 96 -0.11 -10.37 7.18
CA LEU A 96 -1.24 -11.06 7.84
C LEU A 96 -1.27 -10.77 9.35
N LEU A 97 -1.70 -9.56 9.71
CA LEU A 97 -1.69 -9.04 11.08
C LEU A 97 -2.76 -9.74 11.95
N SER A 98 -2.35 -10.40 13.03
CA SER A 98 -3.26 -11.15 13.93
C SER A 98 -3.76 -10.35 15.14
N THR A 99 -3.10 -9.24 15.46
CA THR A 99 -3.35 -8.41 16.65
C THR A 99 -4.07 -7.10 16.34
N LYS A 100 -4.43 -6.86 15.06
CA LYS A 100 -5.07 -5.63 14.60
C LYS A 100 -6.53 -5.86 14.19
N GLY A 101 -7.26 -4.76 14.01
CA GLY A 101 -8.63 -4.76 13.48
C GLY A 101 -8.70 -5.11 11.98
N PRO A 102 -9.91 -5.35 11.44
CA PRO A 102 -10.11 -5.68 10.04
C PRO A 102 -10.22 -4.43 9.13
N GLY A 103 -9.69 -3.29 9.56
CA GLY A 103 -9.77 -2.03 8.81
C GLY A 103 -8.66 -1.81 7.78
N LEU A 104 -8.73 -0.67 7.10
CA LEU A 104 -7.78 -0.29 6.05
C LEU A 104 -6.48 0.35 6.58
N CYS A 105 -6.47 1.01 7.73
CA CYS A 105 -5.32 1.79 8.19
C CYS A 105 -4.10 0.91 8.54
N HIS A 106 -4.36 -0.20 9.21
CA HIS A 106 -3.33 -1.10 9.75
C HIS A 106 -3.92 -2.50 10.00
N GLY A 107 -4.75 -2.98 9.07
CA GLY A 107 -5.35 -4.32 9.10
C GLY A 107 -4.99 -5.13 7.85
N ILE A 108 -5.33 -6.42 7.87
CA ILE A 108 -5.14 -7.33 6.72
C ILE A 108 -5.75 -6.74 5.44
N PRO A 109 -6.97 -6.16 5.45
CA PRO A 109 -7.57 -5.58 4.25
C PRO A 109 -6.76 -4.43 3.65
N GLY A 110 -6.30 -3.49 4.48
CA GLY A 110 -5.45 -2.39 4.02
C GLY A 110 -4.16 -2.87 3.37
N ASN A 111 -3.54 -3.90 3.95
CA ASN A 111 -2.35 -4.52 3.38
C ASN A 111 -2.65 -5.23 2.05
N GLY A 112 -3.85 -5.79 1.89
CA GLY A 112 -4.26 -6.48 0.68
C GLY A 112 -4.36 -5.57 -0.56
N TYR A 113 -4.63 -4.28 -0.38
CA TYR A 113 -4.64 -3.30 -1.48
C TYR A 113 -3.29 -3.18 -2.19
N VAL A 114 -2.17 -3.50 -1.53
CA VAL A 114 -0.84 -3.56 -2.17
C VAL A 114 -0.85 -4.52 -3.35
N PHE A 115 -1.50 -5.66 -3.22
CA PHE A 115 -1.55 -6.64 -4.31
C PHE A 115 -2.50 -6.20 -5.43
N LEU A 116 -3.56 -5.46 -5.12
CA LEU A 116 -4.43 -4.88 -6.15
C LEU A 116 -3.70 -3.78 -6.94
N ALA A 117 -2.92 -2.93 -6.26
CA ALA A 117 -2.08 -1.94 -6.92
C ALA A 117 -0.99 -2.59 -7.80
N LEU A 118 -0.35 -3.67 -7.31
CA LEU A 118 0.68 -4.39 -8.05
C LEU A 118 0.14 -5.21 -9.23
N GLN A 119 -1.11 -5.67 -9.15
CA GLN A 119 -1.79 -6.36 -10.26
C GLN A 119 -1.80 -5.47 -11.51
N GLY A 120 -2.25 -4.21 -11.38
CA GLY A 120 -2.26 -3.26 -12.50
C GLY A 120 -0.87 -2.84 -12.97
N ALA A 121 0.17 -3.16 -12.20
CA ALA A 121 1.54 -2.74 -12.45
C ALA A 121 2.42 -3.81 -13.13
N SER A 122 2.07 -5.10 -13.10
CA SER A 122 2.91 -6.19 -13.62
C SER A 122 2.10 -7.17 -14.47
N SER A 123 2.26 -7.09 -15.79
CA SER A 123 1.55 -7.97 -16.74
C SER A 123 1.99 -9.44 -16.68
N GLN A 124 3.20 -9.72 -16.20
CA GLN A 124 3.71 -11.10 -16.09
C GLN A 124 3.18 -11.83 -14.85
N GLU A 125 2.80 -11.07 -13.81
CA GLU A 125 2.44 -11.60 -12.49
C GLU A 125 1.04 -11.18 -12.05
N GLU A 126 0.24 -10.59 -12.93
CA GLU A 126 -1.10 -10.09 -12.66
C GLU A 126 -1.96 -11.11 -11.89
N THR A 127 -1.99 -12.36 -12.37
CA THR A 127 -2.71 -13.48 -11.74
C THR A 127 -2.14 -13.88 -10.38
N LEU A 128 -0.84 -13.69 -10.13
CA LEU A 128 -0.23 -13.93 -8.82
C LEU A 128 -0.73 -12.90 -7.80
N TRP A 129 -0.66 -11.61 -8.14
CA TRP A 129 -1.04 -10.52 -7.25
C TRP A 129 -2.54 -10.56 -6.90
N LEU A 130 -3.40 -10.80 -7.89
CA LEU A 130 -4.84 -10.97 -7.63
C LEU A 130 -5.13 -12.15 -6.70
N ARG A 131 -4.43 -13.28 -6.85
CA ARG A 131 -4.57 -14.43 -5.93
C ARG A 131 -4.14 -14.08 -4.51
N ARG A 132 -3.09 -13.27 -4.34
CA ARG A 132 -2.64 -12.82 -3.01
C ARG A 132 -3.63 -11.86 -2.36
N ALA A 133 -4.21 -10.91 -3.12
CA ALA A 133 -5.32 -10.07 -2.65
C ALA A 133 -6.49 -10.93 -2.13
N ARG A 134 -6.93 -11.91 -2.93
CA ARG A 134 -8.04 -12.81 -2.53
C ARG A 134 -7.70 -13.64 -1.30
N HIS A 135 -6.45 -14.11 -1.19
CA HIS A 135 -6.01 -14.80 0.01
C HIS A 135 -6.17 -13.91 1.26
N PHE A 136 -5.77 -12.64 1.17
CA PHE A 136 -5.95 -11.67 2.27
C PHE A 136 -7.43 -11.43 2.59
N ALA A 137 -8.30 -11.37 1.58
CA ALA A 137 -9.74 -11.22 1.77
C ALA A 137 -10.33 -12.43 2.50
N VAL A 138 -10.00 -13.65 2.07
CA VAL A 138 -10.43 -14.91 2.69
C VAL A 138 -9.96 -15.00 4.15
N VAL A 139 -8.67 -14.72 4.41
CA VAL A 139 -8.13 -14.76 5.78
C VAL A 139 -8.82 -13.73 6.67
N THR A 140 -9.12 -12.53 6.14
CA THR A 140 -9.88 -11.52 6.87
C THR A 140 -11.25 -12.04 7.28
N VAL A 141 -12.00 -12.63 6.34
CA VAL A 141 -13.34 -13.20 6.62
C VAL A 141 -13.27 -14.33 7.64
N GLN A 142 -12.30 -15.26 7.50
CA GLN A 142 -12.11 -16.37 8.42
C GLN A 142 -11.82 -15.90 9.86
N LYS A 143 -11.09 -14.79 10.00
CA LYS A 143 -10.71 -14.22 11.30
C LYS A 143 -11.62 -13.07 11.73
N MET A 144 -12.68 -12.77 11.00
CA MET A 144 -13.47 -11.54 11.16
C MET A 144 -13.93 -11.31 12.59
N ARG A 145 -14.50 -12.34 13.24
CA ARG A 145 -14.96 -12.25 14.63
C ARG A 145 -13.84 -11.89 15.60
N HIS A 146 -12.62 -12.40 15.39
CA HIS A 146 -11.46 -12.10 16.23
C HIS A 146 -10.93 -10.70 15.94
N LEU A 147 -10.75 -10.35 14.66
CA LEU A 147 -10.23 -9.04 14.26
C LEU A 147 -11.15 -7.90 14.73
N THR A 148 -12.46 -8.02 14.56
CA THR A 148 -13.43 -6.99 14.96
C THR A 148 -13.40 -6.70 16.47
N ARG A 149 -13.02 -7.66 17.31
CA ARG A 149 -12.86 -7.45 18.77
C ARG A 149 -11.65 -6.58 19.12
N ASN A 150 -10.66 -6.53 18.23
CA ASN A 150 -9.43 -5.75 18.42
C ASN A 150 -9.53 -4.34 17.81
N ALA A 151 -10.67 -3.98 17.20
CA ALA A 151 -10.86 -2.71 16.53
C ALA A 151 -11.48 -1.67 17.48
N ASP A 152 -10.89 -0.48 17.56
CA ASP A 152 -11.41 0.64 18.34
C ASP A 152 -12.72 1.18 17.73
N GLY A 153 -12.79 1.27 16.40
CA GLY A 153 -14.03 1.48 15.64
C GLY A 153 -14.48 0.24 14.85
N PRO A 154 -15.18 -0.74 15.46
CA PRO A 154 -15.52 -2.04 14.85
C PRO A 154 -16.28 -2.01 13.52
N ALA A 155 -17.03 -0.94 13.25
CA ALA A 155 -17.81 -0.76 12.02
C ALA A 155 -17.20 0.26 11.05
N SER A 156 -16.12 0.96 11.44
CA SER A 156 -15.53 2.04 10.64
C SER A 156 -14.79 1.54 9.40
N LEU A 157 -14.54 2.44 8.45
CA LEU A 157 -13.78 2.14 7.24
C LEU A 157 -12.30 1.84 7.55
N PHE A 158 -11.66 2.69 8.35
CA PHE A 158 -10.22 2.61 8.56
C PHE A 158 -9.78 1.62 9.64
N GLU A 159 -10.68 1.19 10.54
CA GLU A 159 -10.34 0.27 11.63
C GLU A 159 -11.20 -1.00 11.68
N GLY A 160 -12.37 -0.97 11.04
CA GLY A 160 -13.42 -1.96 11.26
C GLY A 160 -13.94 -2.65 10.00
N ALA A 161 -15.13 -3.22 10.14
CA ALA A 161 -15.77 -4.10 9.17
C ALA A 161 -16.05 -3.44 7.81
N ALA A 162 -16.30 -2.12 7.79
CA ALA A 162 -16.50 -1.43 6.52
C ALA A 162 -15.23 -1.45 5.65
N GLY A 163 -14.04 -1.41 6.26
CA GLY A 163 -12.77 -1.59 5.56
C GLY A 163 -12.62 -2.96 4.94
N ALA A 164 -12.88 -4.01 5.71
CA ALA A 164 -12.90 -5.38 5.22
C ALA A 164 -13.88 -5.59 4.06
N LEU A 165 -15.09 -5.02 4.17
CA LEU A 165 -16.09 -5.11 3.11
C LEU A 165 -15.64 -4.38 1.84
N SER A 166 -15.11 -3.16 1.98
CA SER A 166 -14.57 -2.38 0.86
C SER A 166 -13.51 -3.16 0.09
N PHE A 167 -12.52 -3.69 0.82
CA PHE A 167 -11.45 -4.49 0.21
C PHE A 167 -11.99 -5.77 -0.44
N TRP A 168 -12.94 -6.45 0.21
CA TRP A 168 -13.51 -7.68 -0.35
C TRP A 168 -14.23 -7.41 -1.66
N GLN A 169 -15.05 -6.36 -1.72
CA GLN A 169 -15.72 -5.94 -2.96
C GLN A 169 -14.70 -5.64 -4.07
N ASP A 170 -13.67 -4.86 -3.77
CA ASP A 170 -12.64 -4.50 -4.74
C ASP A 170 -11.85 -5.72 -5.24
N SER A 171 -11.55 -6.67 -4.35
CA SER A 171 -10.85 -7.91 -4.71
C SER A 171 -11.66 -8.84 -5.63
N LEU A 172 -12.99 -8.70 -5.64
CA LEU A 172 -13.89 -9.40 -6.55
C LEU A 172 -14.04 -8.64 -7.87
N ALA A 173 -14.21 -7.32 -7.82
CA ALA A 173 -14.37 -6.49 -9.01
C ALA A 173 -13.16 -6.54 -9.96
N ALA A 174 -11.95 -6.67 -9.40
CA ALA A 174 -10.71 -6.84 -10.15
C ALA A 174 -10.65 -8.13 -11.00
N GLU A 175 -11.61 -9.06 -10.87
CA GLU A 175 -11.79 -10.22 -11.75
C GLU A 175 -12.50 -9.87 -13.05
N THR A 176 -13.50 -9.00 -12.95
CA THR A 176 -14.44 -8.70 -14.04
C THR A 176 -13.95 -7.59 -14.96
N ASP A 177 -13.15 -6.68 -14.42
CA ASP A 177 -12.50 -5.62 -15.19
C ASP A 177 -11.09 -5.39 -14.64
N ILE A 178 -10.13 -6.14 -15.21
CA ILE A 178 -8.70 -6.02 -14.89
C ILE A 178 -8.14 -4.62 -15.17
N GLN A 179 -8.78 -3.85 -16.05
CA GLN A 179 -8.36 -2.48 -16.37
C GLN A 179 -8.86 -1.47 -15.34
N GLN A 180 -9.89 -1.82 -14.56
CA GLN A 180 -10.36 -1.01 -13.45
C GLN A 180 -9.58 -1.38 -12.18
N ALA A 181 -8.37 -0.86 -12.08
CA ALA A 181 -7.53 -1.04 -10.90
C ALA A 181 -8.28 -0.55 -9.64
N ALA A 182 -8.46 -1.43 -8.67
CA ALA A 182 -8.97 -1.05 -7.37
C ALA A 182 -8.03 -0.03 -6.72
N ARG A 183 -8.62 0.99 -6.09
CA ARG A 183 -7.90 2.12 -5.50
C ARG A 183 -8.11 2.13 -4.00
N PHE A 184 -7.04 2.29 -3.23
CA PHE A 184 -7.12 2.43 -1.79
C PHE A 184 -8.03 3.61 -1.42
N PRO A 185 -9.16 3.37 -0.72
CA PRO A 185 -10.14 4.40 -0.41
C PRO A 185 -9.55 5.60 0.33
N GLY A 186 -9.73 6.79 -0.24
CA GLY A 186 -9.25 8.06 0.34
C GLY A 186 -7.76 8.31 0.20
N TYR A 187 -7.04 7.50 -0.60
CA TYR A 187 -5.62 7.70 -0.88
C TYR A 187 -5.30 7.70 -2.38
N GLU A 188 -5.79 6.72 -3.15
CA GLU A 188 -5.57 6.64 -4.60
C GLU A 188 -6.76 7.22 -5.38
N PHE A 189 -6.51 8.05 -6.40
CA PHE A 189 -7.52 8.83 -7.15
C PHE A 189 -7.41 8.72 -8.66
#